data_AF-A0A973NPY1-F1
#
_entry.id   AF-A0A973NPY1-F1
#
_cell.length_a   1.000
_cell.length_b   1.000
_cell.length_c   1.000
_cell.angle_alpha   90.00
_cell.angle_beta   90.00
_cell.angle_gamma   90.00
#
_symmetry.space_group_name_H-M   'P 1'
#
loop_
_entity.id
_entity.type
_entity.pdbx_description
1 polymer ?
#
loop_
_entity_poly.entity_id
_entity_poly.type
_entity_poly.pdbx_seq_one_letter_code
_entity_poly.pdbx_strand_id
1 'polypeptide(L)'
;MSRRTWFIAFLIVAAAATVKLAVGRHPICTCGSIDLWVGTRDSPKTSQMLADWYSFSHIVHGLLFYALLWLLARRWPVEWQFLAAMLIEAAWEVTENTPLVIDRYRATTAALGYSGDSVLNSMSDIMMMAFGFLLARKLPVWGAIALLMALELIPLFVIRDNLTLNTWALLSPNAAVQAWQAGR
;
A
#
# COMPACT_ATOMS: atom_id res chain seq x y z
N MET A 1 12.93 -16.54 -9.45
CA MET A 1 12.96 -15.20 -10.05
C MET A 1 14.26 -15.05 -10.83
N SER A 2 14.15 -14.82 -12.14
CA SER A 2 15.30 -14.65 -13.01
C SER A 2 15.93 -13.25 -12.84
N ARG A 3 17.18 -13.05 -13.29
CA ARG A 3 17.81 -11.72 -13.34
C ARG A 3 16.98 -10.73 -14.17
N ARG A 4 16.40 -11.20 -15.29
CA ARG A 4 15.50 -10.41 -16.15
C ARG A 4 14.26 -9.93 -15.38
N THR A 5 13.68 -10.77 -14.54
CA THR A 5 12.51 -10.42 -13.73
C THR A 5 12.84 -9.29 -12.76
N TRP A 6 13.96 -9.39 -12.04
CA TRP A 6 14.39 -8.34 -11.13
C TRP A 6 14.70 -7.02 -11.84
N PHE A 7 15.30 -7.09 -13.03
CA PHE A 7 15.54 -5.90 -13.84
C PHE A 7 14.22 -5.22 -14.25
N ILE A 8 13.22 -5.98 -14.72
CA ILE A 8 11.91 -5.40 -15.06
C ILE A 8 11.20 -4.84 -13.82
N ALA A 9 11.27 -5.54 -12.68
CA ALA A 9 10.69 -5.04 -11.43
C ALA A 9 11.34 -3.71 -11.01
N PHE A 10 12.66 -3.59 -11.13
CA PHE A 10 13.37 -2.33 -10.91
C PHE A 10 12.88 -1.22 -11.85
N LEU A 11 12.68 -1.53 -13.14
CA LEU A 11 12.16 -0.54 -14.10
C LEU A 11 10.74 -0.07 -13.74
N ILE A 12 9.87 -0.95 -13.21
CA ILE A 12 8.52 -0.58 -12.75
C ILE A 12 8.62 0.42 -11.59
N VAL A 13 9.44 0.13 -10.59
CA VAL A 13 9.67 1.00 -9.43
C VAL A 13 10.26 2.34 -9.87
N ALA A 14 11.29 2.31 -10.73
CA ALA A 14 11.91 3.52 -11.25
C ALA A 14 10.94 4.38 -12.07
N ALA A 15 10.06 3.75 -12.87
CA ALA A 15 9.03 4.45 -13.62
C ALA A 15 8.01 5.11 -12.68
N ALA A 16 7.53 4.40 -11.65
CA ALA A 16 6.62 4.96 -10.65
C ALA A 16 7.24 6.16 -9.92
N ALA A 17 8.49 6.03 -9.45
CA ALA A 17 9.22 7.13 -8.84
C ALA A 17 9.35 8.34 -9.78
N THR A 18 9.71 8.09 -11.05
CA THR A 18 9.86 9.15 -12.06
C THR A 18 8.55 9.87 -12.31
N VAL A 19 7.44 9.14 -12.46
CA VAL A 19 6.12 9.73 -12.63
C VAL A 19 5.73 10.56 -11.42
N LYS A 20 5.91 10.04 -10.20
CA LYS A 20 5.61 10.77 -8.97
C LYS A 20 6.42 12.08 -8.85
N LEU A 21 7.72 12.04 -9.17
CA LEU A 21 8.56 13.24 -9.20
C LEU A 21 8.09 14.24 -10.27
N ALA A 22 7.73 13.76 -11.46
CA ALA A 22 7.27 14.61 -12.56
C ALA A 22 5.94 15.33 -12.24
N VAL A 23 5.07 14.72 -11.43
CA VAL A 23 3.83 15.35 -10.95
C VAL A 23 4.00 16.15 -9.65
N GLY A 24 5.25 16.39 -9.23
CA GLY A 24 5.57 17.29 -8.11
C GLY A 24 5.53 16.66 -6.72
N ARG A 25 5.55 15.33 -6.59
CA ARG A 25 5.66 14.66 -5.28
C ARG A 25 7.06 14.86 -4.70
N HIS A 26 7.12 15.06 -3.38
CA HIS A 26 8.39 15.24 -2.69
C HIS A 26 9.18 13.92 -2.64
N PRO A 27 10.50 13.92 -2.94
CA PRO A 27 11.33 12.72 -2.87
C PRO A 27 11.29 12.04 -1.50
N ILE A 28 11.32 12.85 -0.44
CA ILE A 28 11.29 12.46 0.98
C ILE A 28 10.33 13.38 1.74
N CYS A 29 10.10 13.12 3.02
CA CYS A 29 9.36 14.03 3.90
C CYS A 29 9.88 15.47 3.81
N THR A 30 8.98 16.44 3.69
CA THR A 30 9.31 17.88 3.73
C THR A 30 9.90 18.32 5.07
N CYS A 31 9.75 17.50 6.10
CA CYS A 31 10.37 17.67 7.41
C CYS A 31 11.89 17.42 7.44
N GLY A 32 12.49 16.98 6.32
CA GLY A 32 13.95 16.83 6.19
C GLY A 32 14.56 15.64 6.93
N SER A 33 13.74 14.71 7.43
CA SER A 33 14.17 13.48 8.10
C SER A 33 13.54 12.26 7.46
N ILE A 34 14.19 11.11 7.63
CA ILE A 34 13.67 9.79 7.23
C ILE A 34 13.59 8.94 8.49
N ASP A 35 12.36 8.63 8.91
CA ASP A 35 12.11 7.68 9.98
C ASP A 35 11.86 6.29 9.39
N LEU A 36 12.21 5.24 10.13
CA LEU A 36 11.93 3.86 9.72
C LEU A 36 10.46 3.48 9.93
N TRP A 37 9.81 4.09 10.93
CA TRP A 37 8.45 3.73 11.35
C TRP A 37 7.70 4.93 11.91
N VAL A 38 6.43 5.09 11.54
CA VAL A 38 5.50 6.04 12.15
C VAL A 38 4.29 5.29 12.72
N GLY A 39 4.17 5.30 14.05
CA GLY A 39 3.10 4.59 14.76
C GLY A 39 1.81 5.37 14.96
N THR A 40 1.79 6.66 14.62
CA THR A 40 0.62 7.53 14.83
C THR A 40 -0.09 7.73 13.50
N ARG A 41 -1.34 7.28 13.37
CA ARG A 41 -2.15 7.43 12.15
C ARG A 41 -2.30 8.90 11.73
N ASP A 42 -2.79 9.73 12.64
CA ASP A 42 -3.10 11.15 12.37
C ASP A 42 -1.85 12.03 12.57
N SER A 43 -0.83 11.79 11.75
CA SER A 43 0.45 12.49 11.79
C SER A 43 0.83 13.00 10.40
N PRO A 44 1.42 14.20 10.28
CA PRO A 44 1.97 14.68 9.01
C PRO A 44 3.18 13.85 8.52
N LYS A 45 3.70 12.94 9.36
CA LYS A 45 4.75 11.98 8.99
C LYS A 45 4.19 10.67 8.42
N THR A 46 2.93 10.33 8.69
CA THR A 46 2.27 9.17 8.07
C THR A 46 2.27 9.36 6.57
N SER A 47 2.51 8.29 5.82
CA SER A 47 2.68 8.31 4.37
C SER A 47 3.92 9.09 3.87
N GLN A 48 4.80 9.57 4.76
CA GLN A 48 6.02 10.28 4.36
C GLN A 48 7.29 9.47 4.59
N MET A 49 7.23 8.45 5.44
CA MET A 49 8.36 7.69 5.96
C MET A 49 8.46 6.30 5.32
N LEU A 50 9.45 5.50 5.71
CA LEU A 50 9.66 4.17 5.12
C LEU A 50 8.56 3.18 5.46
N ALA A 51 7.96 3.27 6.64
CA ALA A 51 6.84 2.42 6.98
C ALA A 51 5.93 3.09 8.01
N ASP A 52 4.67 2.72 7.95
CA ASP A 52 3.65 3.01 8.96
C ASP A 52 2.61 1.90 8.97
N TRP A 53 1.50 2.10 9.68
CA TRP A 53 0.44 1.11 9.76
C TRP A 53 -0.21 0.75 8.41
N TYR A 54 -0.20 1.67 7.44
CA TYR A 54 -0.74 1.41 6.09
C TYR A 54 0.23 0.59 5.24
N SER A 55 1.53 0.56 5.55
CA SER A 55 2.48 -0.39 4.94
C SER A 55 2.06 -1.86 5.09
N PHE A 56 1.30 -2.20 6.14
CA PHE A 56 0.71 -3.54 6.29
C PHE A 56 -0.38 -3.82 5.26
N SER A 57 -1.16 -2.82 4.85
CA SER A 57 -2.13 -2.92 3.76
C SER A 57 -1.46 -3.32 2.45
N HIS A 58 -0.26 -2.81 2.18
CA HIS A 58 0.50 -3.18 0.98
C HIS A 58 1.02 -4.63 1.06
N ILE A 59 1.41 -5.12 2.23
CA ILE A 59 1.67 -6.57 2.42
C ILE A 59 0.40 -7.38 2.11
N VAL A 60 -0.77 -6.92 2.57
CA VAL A 60 -2.06 -7.54 2.26
C VAL A 60 -2.35 -7.51 0.75
N HIS A 61 -2.10 -6.41 0.03
CA HIS A 61 -2.16 -6.39 -1.45
C HIS A 61 -1.29 -7.49 -2.06
N GLY A 62 -0.07 -7.67 -1.57
CA GLY A 62 0.82 -8.74 -2.03
C GLY A 62 0.20 -10.14 -1.86
N LEU A 63 -0.41 -10.41 -0.70
CA LEU A 63 -1.12 -11.67 -0.45
C LEU A 63 -2.30 -11.86 -1.41
N LEU A 64 -3.13 -10.82 -1.56
CA LEU A 64 -4.34 -10.84 -2.38
C LEU A 64 -4.02 -10.96 -3.86
N PHE A 65 -3.05 -10.21 -4.38
CA PHE A 65 -2.64 -10.26 -5.78
C PHE A 65 -2.02 -11.61 -6.13
N TYR A 66 -1.22 -12.20 -5.23
CA TYR A 66 -0.74 -13.56 -5.45
C TYR A 66 -1.89 -14.55 -5.58
N ALA A 67 -2.84 -14.54 -4.63
CA ALA A 67 -3.99 -15.44 -4.66
C ALA A 67 -4.85 -15.24 -5.92
N LEU A 68 -5.12 -13.98 -6.29
CA LEU A 68 -5.92 -13.62 -7.46
C LEU A 68 -5.24 -14.05 -8.76
N LEU A 69 -3.95 -13.75 -8.94
CA LEU A 69 -3.21 -14.11 -10.16
C LEU A 69 -2.93 -15.61 -10.23
N TRP A 70 -2.76 -16.27 -9.09
CA TRP A 70 -2.70 -17.72 -9.05
C TRP A 70 -4.01 -18.36 -9.54
N LEU A 71 -5.16 -17.78 -9.19
CA LEU A 71 -6.48 -18.26 -9.62
C LEU A 71 -6.75 -17.94 -11.10
N LEU A 72 -6.57 -16.69 -11.51
CA LEU A 72 -6.95 -16.20 -12.85
C LEU A 72 -5.88 -16.45 -13.92
N ALA A 73 -4.61 -16.39 -13.56
CA ALA A 73 -3.46 -16.51 -14.46
C ALA A 73 -2.61 -17.75 -14.12
N ARG A 74 -3.25 -18.85 -13.70
CA ARG A 74 -2.57 -20.08 -13.23
C ARG A 74 -1.57 -20.70 -14.21
N ARG A 75 -1.73 -20.42 -15.51
CA ARG A 75 -0.83 -20.89 -16.58
C ARG A 75 0.40 -20.00 -16.77
N TRP A 76 0.40 -18.79 -16.21
CA TRP A 76 1.55 -17.89 -16.30
C TRP A 76 2.65 -18.37 -15.35
N PRO A 77 3.93 -18.29 -15.78
CA PRO A 77 5.05 -18.40 -14.85
C PRO A 77 4.90 -17.40 -13.71
N VAL A 78 5.30 -17.80 -12.50
CA VAL A 78 5.14 -16.97 -11.29
C VAL A 78 5.87 -15.63 -11.41
N GLU A 79 6.94 -15.56 -12.20
CA GLU A 79 7.63 -14.34 -12.57
C GLU A 79 6.69 -13.31 -13.23
N TRP A 80 5.81 -13.73 -14.13
CA TRP A 80 4.86 -12.85 -14.79
C TRP A 80 3.72 -12.42 -13.86
N GLN A 81 3.27 -13.32 -12.99
CA GLN A 81 2.30 -12.96 -11.94
C GLN A 81 2.90 -11.90 -11.00
N PHE A 82 4.15 -12.07 -10.59
CA PHE A 82 4.86 -11.09 -9.76
C PHE A 82 5.00 -9.73 -10.45
N LEU A 83 5.40 -9.70 -11.72
CA LEU A 83 5.52 -8.46 -12.49
C LEU A 83 4.17 -7.78 -12.72
N ALA A 84 3.10 -8.54 -12.91
CA ALA A 84 1.75 -8.00 -13.01
C ALA A 84 1.29 -7.38 -11.69
N ALA A 85 1.52 -8.05 -10.56
CA ALA A 85 1.23 -7.52 -9.22
C ALA A 85 2.00 -6.22 -8.95
N MET A 86 3.32 -6.19 -9.26
CA MET A 86 4.16 -5.00 -9.19
C MET A 86 3.61 -3.83 -10.02
N LEU A 87 3.14 -4.12 -11.24
CA LEU A 87 2.60 -3.09 -12.12
C LEU A 87 1.26 -2.54 -11.60
N ILE A 88 0.39 -3.41 -11.08
CA ILE A 88 -0.89 -3.00 -10.49
C ILE A 88 -0.65 -2.11 -9.28
N GLU A 89 0.26 -2.51 -8.39
CA GLU A 89 0.59 -1.72 -7.19
C GLU A 89 1.23 -0.38 -7.55
N ALA A 90 2.21 -0.38 -8.45
CA ALA A 90 2.83 0.86 -8.92
C ALA A 90 1.81 1.80 -9.58
N ALA A 91 0.84 1.26 -10.32
CA ALA A 91 -0.25 2.04 -10.88
C ALA A 91 -1.14 2.62 -9.77
N TRP A 92 -1.48 1.80 -8.75
CA TRP A 92 -2.23 2.25 -7.59
C TRP A 92 -1.52 3.42 -6.89
N GLU A 93 -0.25 3.28 -6.52
CA GLU A 93 0.55 4.33 -5.87
C GLU A 93 0.57 5.64 -6.64
N VAL A 94 0.67 5.56 -7.98
CA VAL A 94 0.62 6.75 -8.84
C VAL A 94 -0.78 7.36 -8.81
N THR A 95 -1.84 6.55 -8.91
CA THR A 95 -3.23 7.03 -8.92
C THR A 95 -3.70 7.57 -7.57
N GLU A 96 -3.32 6.92 -6.47
CA GLU A 96 -3.59 7.33 -5.10
C GLU A 96 -3.04 8.73 -4.82
N ASN A 97 -1.90 9.03 -5.41
CA ASN A 97 -1.22 10.31 -5.30
C ASN A 97 -1.69 11.36 -6.32
N THR A 98 -2.85 11.17 -6.95
CA THR A 98 -3.49 12.22 -7.76
C THR A 98 -4.36 13.14 -6.89
N PRO A 99 -4.59 14.41 -7.31
CA PRO A 99 -5.48 15.31 -6.57
C PRO A 99 -6.87 14.71 -6.34
N LEU A 100 -7.42 14.01 -7.35
CA LEU A 100 -8.73 13.36 -7.26
C LEU A 100 -8.83 12.39 -6.08
N VAL A 101 -7.85 11.50 -5.92
CA VAL A 101 -7.88 10.48 -4.87
C VAL A 101 -7.51 11.05 -3.50
N ILE A 102 -6.54 11.97 -3.44
CA ILE A 102 -6.18 12.66 -2.18
C ILE A 102 -7.35 13.47 -1.63
N ASP A 103 -8.02 14.26 -2.48
CA ASP A 103 -9.16 15.07 -2.06
C ASP A 103 -10.34 14.17 -1.66
N ARG A 104 -10.46 13.00 -2.29
CA ARG A 104 -11.42 11.98 -1.87
C ARG A 104 -11.11 11.47 -0.46
N TYR A 105 -9.88 11.08 -0.16
CA TYR A 105 -9.49 10.65 1.19
C TYR A 105 -9.74 11.75 2.22
N ARG A 106 -9.37 13.00 1.93
CA ARG A 106 -9.65 14.14 2.83
C ARG A 106 -11.13 14.35 3.11
N ALA A 107 -11.98 14.10 2.12
CA ALA A 107 -13.42 14.27 2.27
C ALA A 107 -14.09 13.12 3.05
N THR A 108 -13.48 11.94 3.10
CA THR A 108 -14.15 10.71 3.58
C THR A 108 -13.53 10.08 4.81
N THR A 109 -12.23 10.27 5.00
CA THR A 109 -11.49 9.76 6.16
C THR A 109 -11.16 10.91 7.10
N ALA A 110 -11.04 10.61 8.39
CA ALA A 110 -10.53 11.56 9.38
C ALA A 110 -9.02 11.88 9.19
N ALA A 111 -8.46 11.66 8.00
CA ALA A 111 -7.08 11.90 7.64
C ALA A 111 -6.82 13.42 7.48
N LEU A 112 -6.96 14.13 8.60
CA LEU A 112 -6.66 15.54 8.74
C LEU A 112 -5.19 15.77 8.40
N GLY A 113 -4.94 16.37 7.23
CA GLY A 113 -3.59 16.71 6.78
C GLY A 113 -2.95 15.70 5.83
N TYR A 114 -3.65 14.65 5.37
CA TYR A 114 -3.11 13.79 4.31
C TYR A 114 -2.85 14.62 3.04
N SER A 115 -1.61 14.62 2.56
CA SER A 115 -1.19 15.38 1.38
C SER A 115 -0.81 14.49 0.20
N GLY A 116 -1.05 13.18 0.31
CA GLY A 116 -0.39 12.18 -0.52
C GLY A 116 0.98 11.81 0.01
N ASP A 117 1.47 10.69 -0.47
CA ASP A 117 2.70 10.06 -0.01
C ASP A 117 3.94 10.71 -0.62
N SER A 118 5.03 10.66 0.14
CA SER A 118 6.36 10.93 -0.41
C SER A 118 6.72 9.87 -1.46
N VAL A 119 7.69 10.16 -2.34
CA VAL A 119 8.20 9.15 -3.29
C VAL A 119 8.82 7.99 -2.52
N LEU A 120 9.59 8.27 -1.47
CA LEU A 120 10.19 7.27 -0.59
C LEU A 120 9.15 6.29 -0.03
N ASN A 121 8.05 6.81 0.51
CA ASN A 121 7.00 6.00 1.12
C ASN A 121 6.38 5.05 0.09
N SER A 122 5.88 5.57 -1.03
CA SER A 122 5.32 4.73 -2.10
C SER A 122 6.29 3.69 -2.65
N MET A 123 7.58 4.00 -2.77
CA MET A 123 8.55 2.99 -3.22
C MET A 123 8.69 1.89 -2.17
N SER A 124 8.66 2.26 -0.88
CA SER A 124 8.62 1.31 0.23
C SER A 124 7.36 0.45 0.18
N ASP A 125 6.20 1.04 -0.07
CA ASP A 125 4.92 0.35 -0.12
C ASP A 125 4.85 -0.65 -1.28
N ILE A 126 5.37 -0.30 -2.47
CA ILE A 126 5.56 -1.26 -3.57
C ILE A 126 6.47 -2.43 -3.14
N MET A 127 7.52 -2.16 -2.34
CA MET A 127 8.39 -3.22 -1.80
C MET A 127 7.68 -4.08 -0.74
N MET A 128 6.79 -3.50 0.07
CA MET A 128 5.95 -4.22 1.03
C MET A 128 4.97 -5.15 0.32
N MET A 129 4.35 -4.69 -0.78
CA MET A 129 3.54 -5.53 -1.65
C MET A 129 4.36 -6.67 -2.26
N ALA A 130 5.54 -6.35 -2.81
CA ALA A 130 6.43 -7.36 -3.37
C ALA A 130 6.81 -8.43 -2.32
N PHE A 131 7.09 -7.99 -1.08
CA PHE A 131 7.37 -8.87 0.04
C PHE A 131 6.15 -9.76 0.38
N GLY A 132 4.95 -9.18 0.50
CA GLY A 132 3.71 -9.91 0.72
C GLY A 132 3.46 -10.98 -0.34
N PHE A 133 3.64 -10.65 -1.62
CA PHE A 133 3.50 -11.60 -2.72
C PHE A 133 4.47 -12.79 -2.60
N LEU A 134 5.74 -12.50 -2.32
CA LEU A 134 6.76 -13.54 -2.18
C LEU A 134 6.53 -14.41 -0.94
N LEU A 135 5.94 -13.85 0.10
CA LEU A 135 5.55 -14.55 1.32
C LEU A 135 4.35 -15.47 1.07
N ALA A 136 3.30 -14.98 0.40
CA ALA A 136 2.12 -15.77 0.02
C ALA A 136 2.48 -17.02 -0.79
N ARG A 137 3.48 -16.90 -1.67
CA ARG A 137 4.01 -18.02 -2.45
C ARG A 137 4.61 -19.13 -1.58
N LYS A 138 5.17 -18.80 -0.41
CA LYS A 138 5.88 -19.74 0.46
C LYS A 138 5.01 -20.31 1.57
N LEU A 139 4.02 -19.54 2.02
CA LEU A 139 3.15 -19.95 3.11
C LEU A 139 2.15 -21.02 2.65
N PRO A 140 1.77 -21.97 3.53
CA PRO A 140 0.57 -22.76 3.31
C PRO A 140 -0.66 -21.84 3.34
N VAL A 141 -1.75 -22.25 2.69
CA VAL A 141 -2.98 -21.43 2.56
C VAL A 141 -3.47 -20.92 3.92
N TRP A 142 -3.50 -21.77 4.95
CA TRP A 142 -3.92 -21.37 6.29
C TRP A 142 -2.99 -20.31 6.92
N GLY A 143 -1.69 -20.38 6.62
CA GLY A 143 -0.70 -19.42 7.12
C GLY A 143 -0.86 -18.06 6.45
N ALA A 144 -1.15 -18.04 5.15
CA ALA A 144 -1.46 -16.82 4.42
C ALA A 144 -2.78 -16.18 4.92
N ILE A 145 -3.81 -16.99 5.18
CA ILE A 145 -5.07 -16.51 5.76
C ILE A 145 -4.84 -15.94 7.17
N ALA A 146 -4.12 -16.67 8.04
CA ALA A 146 -3.83 -16.20 9.39
C ALA A 146 -3.05 -14.88 9.38
N LEU A 147 -2.07 -14.75 8.49
CA LEU A 147 -1.31 -13.51 8.31
C LEU A 147 -2.20 -12.36 7.82
N LEU A 148 -3.03 -12.59 6.80
CA LEU A 148 -3.97 -11.59 6.30
C LEU A 148 -4.89 -11.11 7.42
N MET A 149 -5.47 -12.03 8.19
CA MET A 149 -6.33 -11.69 9.32
C MET A 149 -5.57 -10.87 10.38
N ALA A 150 -4.32 -11.21 10.68
CA ALA A 150 -3.51 -10.44 11.62
C ALA A 150 -3.23 -9.02 11.11
N LEU A 151 -2.85 -8.88 9.83
CA LEU A 151 -2.55 -7.59 9.20
C LEU A 151 -3.80 -6.71 9.03
N GLU A 152 -5.00 -7.29 8.97
CA GLU A 152 -6.26 -6.53 8.94
C GLU A 152 -6.78 -6.20 10.34
N LEU A 153 -6.72 -7.14 11.29
CA LEU A 153 -7.32 -6.96 12.62
C LEU A 153 -6.44 -6.11 13.54
N ILE A 154 -5.11 -6.24 13.48
CA ILE A 154 -4.24 -5.47 14.38
C ILE A 154 -4.39 -3.97 14.10
N PRO A 155 -4.25 -3.45 12.86
CA PRO A 155 -4.47 -2.03 12.59
C PRO A 155 -5.90 -1.60 12.92
N LEU A 156 -6.90 -2.45 12.63
CA LEU A 156 -8.30 -2.16 12.93
C LEU A 156 -8.54 -1.82 14.40
N PHE A 157 -7.81 -2.44 15.33
CA PHE A 157 -7.93 -2.12 16.76
C PHE A 157 -6.94 -1.05 17.22
N VAL A 158 -5.73 -1.02 16.66
CA VAL A 158 -4.66 -0.10 17.10
C VAL A 158 -4.86 1.31 16.56
N ILE A 159 -5.14 1.45 15.27
CA ILE A 159 -5.34 2.75 14.61
C ILE A 159 -6.78 2.99 14.17
N ARG A 160 -7.68 2.05 14.49
CA ARG A 160 -9.12 2.13 14.17
C ARG A 160 -9.38 2.21 12.65
N ASP A 161 -8.44 1.69 11.87
CA ASP A 161 -8.46 1.68 10.41
C ASP A 161 -7.63 0.49 9.89
N ASN A 162 -7.88 0.05 8.68
CA ASN A 162 -7.14 -1.02 7.98
C ASN A 162 -7.42 -0.94 6.47
N LEU A 163 -6.90 -1.87 5.66
CA LEU A 163 -7.17 -1.83 4.22
C LEU A 163 -8.67 -1.90 3.92
N THR A 164 -9.41 -2.77 4.61
CA THR A 164 -10.84 -2.95 4.39
C THR A 164 -11.64 -1.65 4.65
N LEU A 165 -11.45 -1.03 5.81
CA LEU A 165 -12.14 0.20 6.18
C LEU A 165 -11.69 1.39 5.34
N ASN A 166 -10.40 1.47 5.02
CA ASN A 166 -9.84 2.51 4.17
C ASN A 166 -10.44 2.44 2.75
N THR A 167 -10.48 1.24 2.15
CA THR A 167 -11.09 1.00 0.84
C THR A 167 -12.60 1.30 0.85
N TRP A 168 -13.31 0.89 1.91
CA TRP A 168 -14.73 1.21 2.07
C TRP A 168 -14.90 2.73 2.11
N ALA A 169 -14.19 3.43 2.99
CA ALA A 169 -14.30 4.88 3.14
C ALA A 169 -13.99 5.64 1.84
N LEU A 170 -13.06 5.14 1.02
CA LEU A 170 -12.75 5.74 -0.28
C LEU A 170 -13.91 5.57 -1.29
N LEU A 171 -14.47 4.36 -1.39
CA LEU A 171 -15.46 4.03 -2.42
C LEU A 171 -16.90 4.43 -2.03
N SER A 172 -17.31 4.13 -0.79
CA SER A 172 -18.69 4.30 -0.32
C SER A 172 -18.73 4.81 1.14
N PRO A 173 -18.49 6.11 1.37
CA PRO A 173 -18.35 6.69 2.70
C PRO A 173 -19.58 6.41 3.56
N ASN A 174 -19.34 6.02 4.81
CA ASN A 174 -20.39 5.65 5.75
C ASN A 174 -20.14 6.32 7.10
N ALA A 175 -21.19 6.93 7.67
CA ALA A 175 -21.09 7.67 8.93
C ALA A 175 -20.66 6.79 10.12
N ALA A 176 -21.03 5.50 10.14
CA ALA A 176 -20.63 4.58 11.21
C ALA A 176 -19.13 4.24 11.13
N VAL A 177 -18.59 4.03 9.92
CA VAL A 177 -17.14 3.80 9.70
C VAL A 177 -16.35 5.05 10.09
N GLN A 178 -16.82 6.23 9.70
CA GLN A 178 -16.19 7.50 10.08
C GLN A 178 -16.21 7.72 11.60
N ALA A 179 -17.34 7.46 12.26
CA ALA A 179 -17.45 7.55 13.71
C ALA A 179 -16.52 6.54 14.41
N TRP A 180 -16.38 5.33 13.87
CA TRP A 180 -15.41 4.37 14.34
C TRP A 180 -13.98 4.90 14.20
N GLN A 181 -13.56 5.35 13.02
CA GLN A 181 -12.22 5.88 12.76
C GLN A 181 -11.91 7.15 13.55
N ALA A 182 -12.92 7.97 13.88
CA ALA A 182 -12.77 9.19 14.69
C ALA A 182 -12.72 8.93 16.20
N GLY A 183 -13.11 7.73 16.65
CA GLY A 183 -12.89 7.31 18.03
C GLY A 183 -11.41 7.35 18.39
N ARG A 184 -11.08 7.71 19.63
CA ARG A 184 -9.72 7.65 20.16
C ARG A 184 -9.51 6.37 20.94
#